data_AF-A0A6N9BGA7-F1
#
_entry.id   AF-A0A6N9BGA7-F1
#
_cell.length_a   1.000
_cell.length_b   1.000
_cell.length_c   1.000
_cell.angle_alpha   90.00
_cell.angle_beta   90.00
_cell.angle_gamma   90.00
#
_symmetry.space_group_name_H-M   'P 1'
#
loop_
_entity.id
_entity.type
_entity.pdbx_description
1 polymer ?
#
loop_
_entity_poly.entity_id
_entity_poly.type
_entity_poly.pdbx_seq_one_letter_code
_entity_poly.pdbx_strand_id
1 'polypeptide(L)'
;MHDWRGSRPWLRWSLVGVVLLLLLWYPVGMAVYTHIDDDTGFEPRPTAYDSGGSKAVATAAALVEREIERWAPNKPFWHPAAALDNMPNYQLGLMYAVSRFAIEMGDQLGRTRGSSAIDKDLDRAAGLLKYDGRIWYWGSGGLLPVAPAQRQYQNAAEALARYNERLANGEATYDRRADNLIALLDRVGADLGASSAALDKRALETNAGWFDTIADDLLFNVKGRLYAYYLLLRDIGTDFDKAIAEKQASKIWQQMLASLRQGAELYPLLVSNGYEDGFLMPSHLTALGFYLLRARTQLKEVADALSK
;
A
#
# COMPACT_ATOMS: atom_id res chain seq x y z
N MET A 1 -65.49 -26.70 3.86
CA MET A 1 -64.23 -26.25 3.23
C MET A 1 -63.67 -25.14 4.10
N HIS A 2 -62.52 -25.38 4.74
CA HIS A 2 -61.89 -24.43 5.68
C HIS A 2 -60.95 -23.51 4.90
N ASP A 3 -61.21 -22.21 4.93
CA ASP A 3 -60.36 -21.20 4.29
C ASP A 3 -59.14 -20.87 5.17
N TRP A 4 -57.97 -21.29 4.70
CA TRP A 4 -56.67 -21.17 5.37
C TRP A 4 -55.98 -19.84 5.01
N ARG A 5 -56.59 -18.70 5.36
CA ARG A 5 -55.97 -17.35 5.16
C ARG A 5 -55.93 -16.51 6.43
N GLY A 6 -55.31 -17.06 7.47
CA GLY A 6 -54.84 -16.26 8.61
C GLY A 6 -53.59 -15.47 8.21
N SER A 7 -53.75 -14.27 7.66
CA SER A 7 -52.62 -13.36 7.42
C SER A 7 -52.10 -12.86 8.77
N ARG A 8 -51.10 -13.58 9.32
CA ARG A 8 -50.47 -13.22 10.60
C ARG A 8 -49.71 -11.89 10.42
N PRO A 9 -50.20 -10.76 10.95
CA PRO A 9 -49.63 -9.44 10.65
C PRO A 9 -48.21 -9.31 11.21
N TRP A 10 -47.90 -9.99 12.32
CA TRP A 10 -46.56 -10.03 12.90
C TRP A 10 -45.53 -10.64 11.94
N LEU A 11 -45.89 -11.67 11.16
CA LEU A 11 -45.00 -12.23 10.12
C LEU A 11 -44.69 -11.21 9.02
N ARG A 12 -45.65 -10.35 8.66
CA ARG A 12 -45.44 -9.28 7.66
C ARG A 12 -44.50 -8.20 8.20
N TRP A 13 -44.66 -7.78 9.46
CA TRP A 13 -43.77 -6.82 10.10
C TRP A 13 -42.36 -7.38 10.33
N SER A 14 -42.23 -8.66 10.68
CA SER A 14 -40.94 -9.35 10.76
C SER A 14 -40.25 -9.41 9.40
N LEU A 15 -40.99 -9.72 8.32
CA LEU A 15 -40.44 -9.73 6.96
C LEU A 15 -39.97 -8.34 6.53
N VAL A 16 -40.76 -7.28 6.80
CA VAL A 16 -40.36 -5.89 6.54
C VAL A 16 -39.11 -5.53 7.34
N GLY A 17 -39.02 -5.92 8.60
CA GLY A 17 -37.83 -5.72 9.43
C GLY A 17 -36.58 -6.40 8.87
N VAL A 18 -36.69 -7.65 8.42
CA VAL A 18 -35.58 -8.38 7.78
C VAL A 18 -35.15 -7.73 6.46
N VAL A 19 -36.11 -7.33 5.62
CA VAL A 19 -35.82 -6.64 4.36
C VAL A 19 -35.11 -5.31 4.62
N LEU A 20 -35.59 -4.51 5.58
CA LEU A 20 -34.92 -3.26 5.95
C LEU A 20 -33.51 -3.51 6.49
N LEU A 21 -33.31 -4.56 7.30
CA LEU A 21 -31.99 -4.92 7.82
C LEU A 21 -31.03 -5.31 6.68
N LEU A 22 -31.48 -6.11 5.71
CA LEU A 22 -30.69 -6.45 4.52
C LEU A 22 -30.40 -5.24 3.62
N LEU A 23 -31.36 -4.33 3.47
CA LEU A 23 -31.18 -3.10 2.71
C LEU A 23 -30.20 -2.13 3.39
N LEU A 24 -30.22 -2.05 4.73
CA LEU A 24 -29.31 -1.21 5.51
C LEU A 24 -27.95 -1.86 5.75
N TRP A 25 -27.84 -3.19 5.63
CA TRP A 25 -26.59 -3.94 5.84
C TRP A 25 -25.44 -3.41 4.99
N TYR A 26 -25.66 -3.22 3.68
CA TYR A 26 -24.62 -2.73 2.77
C TYR A 26 -24.29 -1.26 3.00
N PRO A 27 -25.23 -0.29 3.03
CA PRO A 27 -24.90 1.12 3.26
C PRO A 27 -24.22 1.38 4.61
N VAL A 28 -24.74 0.81 5.70
CA VAL A 28 -24.14 0.97 7.04
C VAL A 28 -22.79 0.30 7.10
N GLY A 29 -22.68 -0.92 6.57
CA GLY A 29 -21.40 -1.63 6.53
C GLY A 29 -20.37 -0.91 5.69
N MET A 30 -20.71 -0.42 4.48
CA MET A 30 -19.82 0.40 3.68
C MET A 30 -19.36 1.63 4.46
N ALA A 31 -20.27 2.38 5.10
CA ALA A 31 -19.89 3.56 5.89
C ALA A 31 -18.90 3.26 7.04
N VAL A 32 -18.93 2.03 7.60
CA VAL A 32 -17.97 1.59 8.63
C VAL A 32 -16.61 1.20 8.02
N TYR A 33 -16.61 0.64 6.81
CA TYR A 33 -15.42 0.09 6.15
C TYR A 33 -14.79 1.02 5.11
N THR A 34 -15.40 2.13 4.69
CA THR A 34 -14.88 3.03 3.63
C THR A 34 -13.60 3.79 4.02
N HIS A 35 -13.24 3.83 5.31
CA HIS A 35 -12.15 4.66 5.79
C HIS A 35 -10.78 4.13 5.32
N ILE A 36 -10.19 4.83 4.34
CA ILE A 36 -8.79 4.66 3.95
C ILE A 36 -7.93 5.36 5.00
N ASP A 37 -7.01 4.63 5.61
CA ASP A 37 -6.02 5.21 6.54
C ASP A 37 -4.78 5.66 5.77
N ASP A 38 -4.74 6.94 5.42
CA ASP A 38 -3.65 7.60 4.71
C ASP A 38 -2.91 8.64 5.57
N ASP A 39 -2.86 8.43 6.89
CA ASP A 39 -2.13 9.30 7.81
C ASP A 39 -0.61 9.31 7.52
N THR A 40 -0.13 10.38 6.89
CA THR A 40 1.29 10.57 6.58
C THR A 40 2.16 10.80 7.84
N GLY A 41 1.52 11.03 8.99
CA GLY A 41 2.14 11.04 10.31
C GLY A 41 2.31 9.66 10.94
N PHE A 42 1.83 8.57 10.32
CA PHE A 42 1.90 7.22 10.88
C PHE A 42 3.34 6.85 11.27
N GLU A 43 3.55 6.39 12.50
CA GLU A 43 4.83 5.92 13.00
C GLU A 43 4.71 4.52 13.61
N PRO A 44 5.71 3.64 13.43
CA PRO A 44 5.77 2.38 14.14
C PRO A 44 6.01 2.62 15.64
N ARG A 45 5.69 1.64 16.47
CA ARG A 45 5.98 1.70 17.91
C ARG A 45 7.49 1.91 18.13
N PRO A 46 7.93 2.85 18.98
CA PRO A 46 9.36 3.12 19.21
C PRO A 46 10.16 1.86 19.58
N THR A 47 9.59 1.02 20.44
CA THR A 47 10.20 -0.25 20.86
C THR A 47 10.49 -1.23 19.73
N ALA A 48 9.89 -1.04 18.54
CA ALA A 48 10.10 -1.91 17.39
C ALA A 48 11.40 -1.60 16.63
N TYR A 49 12.03 -0.45 16.85
CA TYR A 49 13.29 -0.04 16.18
C TYR A 49 14.33 0.57 17.14
N ASP A 50 14.08 0.53 18.45
CA ASP A 50 15.06 0.92 19.46
C ASP A 50 16.34 0.05 19.37
N SER A 51 17.44 0.56 19.94
CA SER A 51 18.71 -0.19 20.09
C SER A 51 19.38 -0.68 18.80
N GLY A 52 19.18 0.00 17.67
CA GLY A 52 19.93 -0.28 16.42
C GLY A 52 19.14 -1.01 15.34
N GLY A 53 17.86 -1.32 15.59
CA GLY A 53 16.91 -1.72 14.56
C GLY A 53 16.73 -0.65 13.46
N SER A 54 16.10 -1.04 12.36
CA SER A 54 15.71 -0.15 11.25
C SER A 54 14.31 0.40 11.50
N LYS A 55 14.16 1.73 11.46
CA LYS A 55 12.84 2.38 11.52
C LYS A 55 12.01 2.00 10.29
N ALA A 56 12.63 1.95 9.10
CA ALA A 56 11.93 1.60 7.86
C ALA A 56 11.33 0.19 7.88
N VAL A 57 12.06 -0.80 8.42
CA VAL A 57 11.56 -2.17 8.57
C VAL A 57 10.41 -2.24 9.58
N ALA A 58 10.54 -1.53 10.70
CA ALA A 58 9.45 -1.44 11.68
C ALA A 58 8.19 -0.82 11.06
N THR A 59 8.34 0.21 10.23
CA THR A 59 7.24 0.84 9.49
C THR A 59 6.61 -0.13 8.50
N ALA A 60 7.41 -0.89 7.74
CA ALA A 60 6.91 -1.92 6.84
C ALA A 60 6.06 -2.97 7.57
N ALA A 61 6.54 -3.49 8.72
CA ALA A 61 5.80 -4.43 9.54
C ALA A 61 4.49 -3.82 10.07
N ALA A 62 4.56 -2.61 10.63
CA ALA A 62 3.42 -1.93 11.22
C ALA A 62 2.34 -1.56 10.19
N LEU A 63 2.74 -1.17 8.97
CA LEU A 63 1.81 -0.94 7.85
C LEU A 63 1.06 -2.22 7.48
N VAL A 64 1.78 -3.35 7.42
CA VAL A 64 1.15 -4.64 7.12
C VAL A 64 0.16 -5.02 8.21
N GLU A 65 0.56 -4.94 9.48
CA GLU A 65 -0.30 -5.24 10.64
C GLU A 65 -1.57 -4.38 10.64
N ARG A 66 -1.43 -3.08 10.39
CA ARG A 66 -2.56 -2.14 10.33
C ARG A 66 -3.56 -2.51 9.25
N GLU A 67 -3.10 -2.76 8.03
CA GLU A 67 -4.02 -3.03 6.92
C GLU A 67 -4.74 -4.37 7.04
N ILE A 68 -4.08 -5.40 7.60
CA ILE A 68 -4.71 -6.72 7.72
C ILE A 68 -5.90 -6.73 8.68
N GLU A 69 -5.95 -5.83 9.67
CA GLU A 69 -7.08 -5.67 10.59
C GLU A 69 -8.39 -5.33 9.85
N ARG A 70 -8.29 -4.53 8.78
CA ARG A 70 -9.43 -4.10 7.95
C ARG A 70 -9.23 -4.46 6.48
N TRP A 71 -8.67 -5.63 6.21
CA TRP A 71 -8.39 -6.06 4.83
C TRP A 71 -9.67 -6.28 4.02
N ALA A 72 -9.91 -5.44 3.03
CA ALA A 72 -11.07 -5.48 2.14
C ALA A 72 -10.90 -6.37 0.87
N PRO A 73 -9.72 -6.48 0.22
CA PRO A 73 -9.55 -7.07 -1.12
C PRO A 73 -10.04 -8.51 -1.35
N ASN A 74 -10.17 -9.32 -0.31
CA ASN A 74 -10.65 -10.71 -0.42
C ASN A 74 -11.95 -10.95 0.36
N LYS A 75 -12.65 -9.89 0.74
CA LYS A 75 -13.92 -10.03 1.44
C LYS A 75 -14.97 -10.62 0.48
N PRO A 76 -15.76 -11.61 0.92
CA PRO A 76 -16.73 -12.28 0.06
C PRO A 76 -17.89 -11.33 -0.29
N PHE A 77 -18.63 -11.61 -1.37
CA PHE A 77 -19.66 -10.71 -1.91
C PHE A 77 -20.74 -10.30 -0.90
N TRP A 78 -21.03 -11.13 0.11
CA TRP A 78 -22.01 -10.84 1.18
C TRP A 78 -21.50 -9.90 2.27
N HIS A 79 -20.19 -9.64 2.31
CA HIS A 79 -19.59 -8.70 3.25
C HIS A 79 -19.66 -7.28 2.69
N PRO A 80 -20.07 -6.26 3.47
CA PRO A 80 -20.24 -4.89 2.96
C PRO A 80 -18.99 -4.29 2.34
N ALA A 81 -17.81 -4.61 2.88
CA ALA A 81 -16.54 -4.16 2.31
C ALA A 81 -16.25 -4.68 0.88
N ALA A 82 -16.95 -5.73 0.42
CA ALA A 82 -16.82 -6.22 -0.95
C ALA A 82 -17.49 -5.30 -1.99
N ALA A 83 -18.34 -4.36 -1.53
CA ALA A 83 -18.91 -3.31 -2.38
C ALA A 83 -18.05 -2.04 -2.42
N LEU A 84 -16.93 -2.01 -1.68
CA LEU A 84 -15.96 -0.92 -1.74
C LEU A 84 -15.02 -1.15 -2.92
N ASP A 85 -14.62 -0.07 -3.58
CA ASP A 85 -13.69 -0.13 -4.71
C ASP A 85 -12.34 0.52 -4.35
N ASN A 86 -12.41 1.75 -3.85
CA ASN A 86 -11.26 2.60 -3.58
C ASN A 86 -10.34 2.01 -2.51
N MET A 87 -10.90 1.54 -1.40
CA MET A 87 -10.13 0.99 -0.28
C MET A 87 -9.40 -0.31 -0.64
N PRO A 88 -10.04 -1.34 -1.25
CA PRO A 88 -9.33 -2.50 -1.74
C PRO A 88 -8.16 -2.18 -2.67
N ASN A 89 -8.36 -1.29 -3.65
CA ASN A 89 -7.33 -0.94 -4.61
C ASN A 89 -6.16 -0.20 -3.93
N TYR A 90 -6.45 0.70 -3.00
CA TYR A 90 -5.46 1.35 -2.14
C TYR A 90 -4.63 0.34 -1.34
N GLN A 91 -5.28 -0.60 -0.66
CA GLN A 91 -4.62 -1.63 0.15
C GLN A 91 -3.71 -2.53 -0.69
N LEU A 92 -4.16 -2.93 -1.89
CA LEU A 92 -3.34 -3.70 -2.82
C LEU A 92 -2.12 -2.91 -3.30
N GLY A 93 -2.27 -1.61 -3.53
CA GLY A 93 -1.16 -0.72 -3.89
C GLY A 93 -0.13 -0.59 -2.76
N LEU A 94 -0.60 -0.40 -1.54
CA LEU A 94 0.22 -0.34 -0.33
C LEU A 94 1.03 -1.64 -0.15
N MET A 95 0.36 -2.80 -0.19
CA MET A 95 1.03 -4.11 -0.07
C MET A 95 2.03 -4.36 -1.19
N TYR A 96 1.75 -3.90 -2.42
CA TYR A 96 2.70 -4.00 -3.52
C TYR A 96 4.00 -3.25 -3.20
N ALA A 97 3.91 -2.01 -2.72
CA ALA A 97 5.09 -1.21 -2.38
C ALA A 97 5.86 -1.80 -1.18
N VAL A 98 5.17 -2.29 -0.14
CA VAL A 98 5.82 -2.97 0.99
C VAL A 98 6.49 -4.28 0.54
N SER A 99 5.88 -5.03 -0.36
CA SER A 99 6.47 -6.24 -0.97
C SER A 99 7.76 -5.92 -1.71
N ARG A 100 7.76 -4.86 -2.53
CA ARG A 100 8.94 -4.38 -3.26
C ARG A 100 10.05 -3.94 -2.32
N PHE A 101 9.72 -3.20 -1.27
CA PHE A 101 10.65 -2.83 -0.23
C PHE A 101 11.27 -4.06 0.45
N ALA A 102 10.47 -5.05 0.85
CA ALA A 102 10.96 -6.28 1.49
C ALA A 102 11.92 -7.09 0.59
N ILE A 103 11.67 -7.10 -0.72
CA ILE A 103 12.57 -7.72 -1.71
C ILE A 103 13.93 -6.99 -1.72
N GLU A 104 13.92 -5.66 -1.86
CA GLU A 104 15.17 -4.88 -1.90
C GLU A 104 15.92 -4.89 -0.56
N MET A 105 15.19 -4.97 0.55
CA MET A 105 15.77 -5.24 1.86
C MET A 105 16.52 -6.56 1.87
N GLY A 106 15.95 -7.64 1.32
CA GLY A 106 16.63 -8.94 1.23
C GLY A 106 17.81 -8.95 0.26
N ASP A 107 17.70 -8.24 -0.86
CA ASP A 107 18.68 -8.28 -1.95
C ASP A 107 19.88 -7.35 -1.72
N GLN A 108 19.66 -6.16 -1.15
CA GLN A 108 20.70 -5.13 -0.99
C GLN A 108 21.04 -4.87 0.48
N LEU A 109 20.07 -4.47 1.29
CA LEU A 109 20.33 -3.93 2.63
C LEU A 109 20.63 -5.00 3.68
N GLY A 110 20.01 -6.17 3.58
CA GLY A 110 20.12 -7.27 4.53
C GLY A 110 21.38 -8.13 4.36
N ARG A 111 22.31 -7.71 3.49
CA ARG A 111 23.46 -8.51 3.08
C ARG A 111 24.76 -7.75 3.29
N THR A 112 25.80 -8.46 3.71
CA THR A 112 27.15 -7.88 3.79
C THR A 112 27.75 -7.84 2.38
N ARG A 113 28.09 -6.65 1.87
CA ARG A 113 28.70 -6.48 0.55
C ARG A 113 27.90 -7.13 -0.59
N GLY A 114 26.57 -7.22 -0.48
CA GLY A 114 25.67 -7.80 -1.47
C GLY A 114 25.89 -9.28 -1.84
N SER A 115 26.87 -9.97 -1.22
CA SER A 115 27.31 -11.32 -1.61
C SER A 115 27.09 -12.38 -0.54
N SER A 116 26.78 -12.00 0.71
CA SER A 116 26.37 -12.95 1.75
C SER A 116 25.05 -13.63 1.39
N ALA A 117 24.66 -14.72 2.07
CA ALA A 117 23.32 -15.27 1.92
C ALA A 117 22.24 -14.22 2.31
N ILE A 118 21.05 -14.34 1.70
CA ILE A 118 19.88 -13.54 2.10
C ILE A 118 19.47 -13.92 3.52
N ASP A 119 19.04 -12.93 4.30
CA ASP A 119 18.50 -13.21 5.63
C ASP A 119 17.17 -13.98 5.52
N LYS A 120 17.04 -15.04 6.32
CA LYS A 120 15.90 -15.98 6.28
C LYS A 120 14.53 -15.30 6.52
N ASP A 121 14.48 -14.27 7.36
CA ASP A 121 13.22 -13.60 7.70
C ASP A 121 12.86 -12.58 6.61
N LEU A 122 13.85 -11.91 6.02
CA LEU A 122 13.63 -11.04 4.85
C LEU A 122 13.17 -11.83 3.62
N ASP A 123 13.82 -12.96 3.31
CA ASP A 123 13.42 -13.85 2.22
C ASP A 123 11.98 -14.36 2.42
N ARG A 124 11.66 -14.79 3.65
CA ARG A 124 10.32 -15.21 4.02
C ARG A 124 9.29 -14.09 3.86
N ALA A 125 9.59 -12.89 4.36
CA ALA A 125 8.69 -11.74 4.24
C ALA A 125 8.43 -11.38 2.77
N ALA A 126 9.50 -11.30 1.96
CA ALA A 126 9.41 -11.00 0.53
C ALA A 126 8.59 -12.06 -0.24
N GLY A 127 8.73 -13.35 0.10
CA GLY A 127 7.94 -14.42 -0.48
C GLY A 127 6.45 -14.32 -0.12
N LEU A 128 6.15 -14.06 1.16
CA LEU A 128 4.78 -13.98 1.67
C LEU A 128 4.02 -12.74 1.18
N LEU A 129 4.69 -11.59 1.06
CA LEU A 129 4.10 -10.34 0.58
C LEU A 129 3.78 -10.38 -0.93
N LYS A 130 4.36 -11.31 -1.70
CA LYS A 130 3.99 -11.55 -3.11
C LYS A 130 2.66 -12.28 -3.27
N TYR A 131 2.11 -12.85 -2.19
CA TYR A 131 0.84 -13.56 -2.24
C TYR A 131 -0.28 -12.62 -2.70
N ASP A 132 -1.16 -13.09 -3.59
CA ASP A 132 -2.25 -12.26 -4.11
C ASP A 132 -3.24 -11.93 -3.00
N GLY A 133 -3.40 -10.62 -2.75
CA GLY A 133 -4.25 -10.04 -1.72
C GLY A 133 -5.74 -10.35 -1.87
N ARG A 134 -6.17 -10.77 -3.07
CA ARG A 134 -7.55 -11.13 -3.39
C ARG A 134 -7.90 -12.57 -3.04
N ILE A 135 -6.91 -13.40 -2.69
CA ILE A 135 -7.15 -14.80 -2.34
C ILE A 135 -7.82 -14.91 -0.97
N TRP A 136 -9.05 -15.43 -0.96
CA TRP A 136 -9.76 -15.92 0.23
C TRP A 136 -9.43 -17.41 0.46
N TYR A 137 -10.36 -18.23 0.97
CA TYR A 137 -10.13 -19.68 1.13
C TYR A 137 -10.17 -20.46 -0.20
N TRP A 138 -10.80 -19.96 -1.26
CA TRP A 138 -11.08 -20.73 -2.48
C TRP A 138 -10.58 -20.07 -3.77
N GLY A 139 -9.56 -19.21 -3.68
CA GLY A 139 -9.20 -18.26 -4.75
C GLY A 139 -8.10 -18.69 -5.74
N SER A 140 -7.42 -19.83 -5.54
CA SER A 140 -6.20 -20.17 -6.30
C SER A 140 -6.39 -21.16 -7.45
N GLY A 141 -7.62 -21.37 -7.94
CA GLY A 141 -7.92 -22.28 -9.04
C GLY A 141 -7.87 -23.78 -8.70
N GLY A 142 -7.70 -24.14 -7.43
CA GLY A 142 -7.72 -25.52 -6.93
C GLY A 142 -9.02 -25.89 -6.21
N LEU A 143 -9.27 -27.19 -6.06
CA LEU A 143 -10.42 -27.74 -5.33
C LEU A 143 -10.26 -27.71 -3.80
N LEU A 144 -9.03 -27.50 -3.30
CA LEU A 144 -8.70 -27.50 -1.88
C LEU A 144 -8.60 -26.07 -1.33
N PRO A 145 -9.03 -25.84 -0.08
CA PRO A 145 -8.95 -24.52 0.52
C PRO A 145 -7.48 -24.13 0.77
N VAL A 146 -7.16 -22.87 0.49
CA VAL A 146 -5.85 -22.25 0.75
C VAL A 146 -5.91 -21.27 1.91
N ALA A 147 -4.75 -20.94 2.47
CA ALA A 147 -4.68 -19.91 3.49
C ALA A 147 -5.04 -18.53 2.90
N PRO A 148 -5.92 -17.75 3.55
CA PRO A 148 -6.33 -16.45 3.05
C PRO A 148 -5.15 -15.46 3.10
N ALA A 149 -5.18 -14.45 2.23
CA ALA A 149 -4.09 -13.48 2.08
C ALA A 149 -3.68 -12.81 3.41
N GLN A 150 -4.63 -12.47 4.27
CA GLN A 150 -4.33 -11.86 5.58
C GLN A 150 -3.38 -12.71 6.42
N ARG A 151 -3.50 -14.03 6.37
CA ARG A 151 -2.60 -14.91 7.15
C ARG A 151 -1.19 -14.92 6.58
N GLN A 152 -1.03 -14.79 5.27
CA GLN A 152 0.29 -14.66 4.65
C GLN A 152 0.92 -13.32 5.01
N TYR A 153 0.15 -12.23 4.94
CA TYR A 153 0.61 -10.90 5.31
C TYR A 153 0.93 -10.78 6.80
N GLN A 154 0.13 -11.36 7.69
CA GLN A 154 0.45 -11.47 9.11
C GLN A 154 1.81 -12.16 9.32
N ASN A 155 2.02 -13.33 8.70
CA ASN A 155 3.28 -14.05 8.80
C ASN A 155 4.47 -13.26 8.24
N ALA A 156 4.22 -12.38 7.25
CA ALA A 156 5.24 -11.51 6.69
C ALA A 156 5.61 -10.37 7.65
N ALA A 157 4.61 -9.73 8.26
CA ALA A 157 4.81 -8.69 9.27
C ALA A 157 5.62 -9.24 10.47
N GLU A 158 5.24 -10.43 10.95
CA GLU A 158 5.99 -11.14 12.01
C GLU A 158 7.44 -11.45 11.59
N ALA A 159 7.68 -11.78 10.31
CA ALA A 159 9.04 -12.01 9.81
C ALA A 159 9.86 -10.70 9.77
N LEU A 160 9.30 -9.61 9.28
CA LEU A 160 9.94 -8.29 9.31
C LEU A 160 10.26 -7.85 10.74
N ALA A 161 9.33 -8.05 11.68
CA ALA A 161 9.52 -7.74 13.09
C ALA A 161 10.66 -8.57 13.72
N ARG A 162 10.70 -9.89 13.48
CA ARG A 162 11.79 -10.76 13.94
C ARG A 162 13.14 -10.39 13.34
N TYR A 163 13.19 -10.02 12.07
CA TYR A 163 14.42 -9.50 11.46
C TYR A 163 14.89 -8.24 12.18
N ASN A 164 13.98 -7.30 12.48
CA ASN A 164 14.34 -6.05 13.14
C ASN A 164 14.78 -6.25 14.59
N GLU A 165 14.17 -7.19 15.31
CA GLU A 165 14.60 -7.61 16.65
C GLU A 165 16.01 -8.20 16.63
N ARG A 166 16.29 -9.13 15.68
CA ARG A 166 17.65 -9.67 15.48
C ARG A 166 18.64 -8.58 15.11
N LEU A 167 18.24 -7.60 14.29
CA LEU A 167 19.07 -6.48 13.91
C LEU A 167 19.45 -5.62 15.14
N ALA A 168 18.49 -5.31 16.01
CA ALA A 168 18.75 -4.59 17.27
C ALA A 168 19.70 -5.37 18.21
N ASN A 169 19.64 -6.71 18.19
CA ASN A 169 20.54 -7.57 18.96
C ASN A 169 21.91 -7.80 18.30
N GLY A 170 22.16 -7.24 17.10
CA GLY A 170 23.41 -7.44 16.35
C GLY A 170 23.53 -8.83 15.71
N GLU A 171 22.43 -9.57 15.59
CA GLU A 171 22.35 -10.93 15.03
C GLU A 171 21.97 -10.96 13.54
N ALA A 172 21.63 -9.80 12.97
CA ALA A 172 21.31 -9.62 11.56
C ALA A 172 22.10 -8.46 10.95
N THR A 173 22.37 -8.55 9.65
CA THR A 173 23.06 -7.49 8.91
C THR A 173 22.07 -6.47 8.37
N TYR A 174 22.41 -5.19 8.49
CA TYR A 174 21.78 -4.10 7.77
C TYR A 174 22.87 -3.12 7.30
N ASP A 175 23.23 -3.22 6.02
CA ASP A 175 24.35 -2.52 5.40
C ASP A 175 23.95 -1.10 4.98
N ARG A 176 24.24 -0.14 5.86
CA ARG A 176 23.88 1.30 5.78
C ARG A 176 24.77 2.11 4.81
N ARG A 177 25.30 1.49 3.76
CA ARG A 177 26.14 2.18 2.77
C ARG A 177 25.32 2.89 1.69
N ALA A 178 25.86 4.00 1.20
CA ALA A 178 25.19 4.84 0.20
C ALA A 178 24.84 4.09 -1.10
N ASP A 179 25.65 3.14 -1.55
CA ASP A 179 25.39 2.31 -2.74
C ASP A 179 24.15 1.42 -2.57
N ASN A 180 23.93 0.84 -1.38
CA ASN A 180 22.72 0.06 -1.10
C ASN A 180 21.47 0.96 -1.05
N LEU A 181 21.60 2.19 -0.51
CA LEU A 181 20.50 3.15 -0.53
C LEU A 181 20.18 3.58 -1.98
N ILE A 182 21.19 3.85 -2.80
CA ILE A 182 21.01 4.16 -4.22
C ILE A 182 20.26 3.03 -4.93
N ALA A 183 20.63 1.77 -4.70
CA ALA A 183 19.97 0.63 -5.31
C ALA A 183 18.48 0.56 -4.94
N LEU A 184 18.13 0.80 -3.67
CA LEU A 184 16.74 0.90 -3.25
C LEU A 184 16.01 2.06 -3.93
N LEU A 185 16.62 3.25 -3.97
CA LEU A 185 16.04 4.43 -4.61
C LEU A 185 15.77 4.17 -6.10
N ASP A 186 16.72 3.58 -6.83
CA ASP A 186 16.55 3.25 -8.24
C ASP A 186 15.36 2.31 -8.49
N ARG A 187 15.15 1.35 -7.59
CA ARG A 187 14.04 0.39 -7.64
C ARG A 187 12.70 1.06 -7.38
N VAL A 188 12.62 1.90 -6.35
CA VAL A 188 11.43 2.72 -6.09
C VAL A 188 11.18 3.65 -7.28
N GLY A 189 12.21 4.29 -7.83
CA GLY A 189 12.11 5.17 -9.00
C GLY A 189 11.60 4.46 -10.26
N ALA A 190 11.98 3.20 -10.48
CA ALA A 190 11.47 2.37 -11.56
C ALA A 190 9.98 2.06 -11.39
N ASP A 191 9.56 1.70 -10.18
CA ASP A 191 8.16 1.41 -9.85
C ASP A 191 7.26 2.66 -9.95
N LEU A 192 7.76 3.80 -9.49
CA LEU A 192 7.10 5.09 -9.70
C LEU A 192 6.98 5.37 -11.20
N GLY A 193 8.06 5.22 -11.98
CA GLY A 193 8.03 5.38 -13.44
C GLY A 193 6.98 4.51 -14.13
N ALA A 194 6.87 3.24 -13.75
CA ALA A 194 5.86 2.33 -14.28
C ALA A 194 4.43 2.77 -13.91
N SER A 195 4.24 3.23 -12.68
CA SER A 195 2.94 3.75 -12.20
C SER A 195 2.56 5.05 -12.95
N SER A 196 3.53 5.92 -13.24
CA SER A 196 3.33 7.12 -14.07
C SER A 196 2.81 6.76 -15.46
N ALA A 197 3.46 5.79 -16.10
CA ALA A 197 3.12 5.37 -17.45
C ALA A 197 1.74 4.72 -17.51
N ALA A 198 1.33 4.00 -16.45
CA ALA A 198 -0.01 3.44 -16.37
C ALA A 198 -1.09 4.53 -16.25
N LEU A 199 -0.87 5.55 -15.41
CA LEU A 199 -1.78 6.68 -15.26
C LEU A 199 -1.92 7.46 -16.57
N ASP A 200 -0.79 7.81 -17.20
CA ASP A 200 -0.74 8.51 -18.48
C ASP A 200 -1.47 7.74 -19.59
N LYS A 201 -1.17 6.44 -19.71
CA LYS A 201 -1.85 5.56 -20.66
C LYS A 201 -3.37 5.57 -20.46
N ARG A 202 -3.86 5.43 -19.22
CA ARG A 202 -5.30 5.43 -18.95
C ARG A 202 -5.94 6.79 -19.24
N ALA A 203 -5.26 7.88 -18.93
CA ALA A 203 -5.72 9.24 -19.21
C ALA A 203 -5.84 9.51 -20.71
N LEU A 204 -4.94 8.96 -21.53
CA LEU A 204 -4.97 9.14 -22.99
C LEU A 204 -5.95 8.19 -23.70
N GLU A 205 -6.15 6.98 -23.19
CA GLU A 205 -7.02 5.98 -23.83
C GLU A 205 -8.52 6.24 -23.64
N THR A 206 -8.92 6.99 -22.62
CA THR A 206 -10.33 7.25 -22.35
C THR A 206 -10.57 8.59 -21.68
N ASN A 207 -11.74 9.17 -21.96
CA ASN A 207 -12.24 10.41 -21.36
C ASN A 207 -13.63 10.18 -20.74
N ALA A 208 -13.85 9.01 -20.15
CA ALA A 208 -15.12 8.63 -19.52
C ALA A 208 -15.46 9.44 -18.26
N GLY A 209 -14.58 10.37 -17.85
CA GLY A 209 -14.88 11.34 -16.83
C GLY A 209 -15.01 10.72 -15.45
N TRP A 210 -16.10 11.04 -14.76
CA TRP A 210 -16.41 10.49 -13.44
C TRP A 210 -16.88 9.03 -13.43
N PHE A 211 -17.16 8.45 -14.61
CA PHE A 211 -17.66 7.09 -14.73
C PHE A 211 -16.59 6.09 -15.17
N ASP A 212 -15.32 6.50 -15.08
CA ASP A 212 -14.19 5.65 -15.37
C ASP A 212 -13.76 4.87 -14.12
N THR A 213 -14.38 3.70 -13.88
CA THR A 213 -14.06 2.85 -12.73
C THR A 213 -12.63 2.31 -12.76
N ILE A 214 -12.06 2.07 -13.96
CA ILE A 214 -10.68 1.59 -14.10
C ILE A 214 -9.69 2.69 -13.73
N ALA A 215 -10.00 3.94 -14.06
CA ALA A 215 -9.19 5.08 -13.64
C ALA A 215 -9.26 5.30 -12.12
N ASP A 216 -10.44 5.11 -11.52
CA ASP A 216 -10.60 5.12 -10.05
C ASP A 216 -9.73 4.04 -9.39
N ASP A 217 -9.87 2.78 -9.82
CA ASP A 217 -9.06 1.64 -9.35
C ASP A 217 -7.56 1.92 -9.42
N LEU A 218 -7.11 2.39 -10.58
CA LEU A 218 -5.71 2.67 -10.84
C LEU A 218 -5.21 3.81 -9.97
N LEU A 219 -5.98 4.89 -9.82
CA LEU A 219 -5.62 6.03 -9.00
C LEU A 219 -5.43 5.61 -7.54
N PHE A 220 -6.37 4.88 -6.96
CA PHE A 220 -6.24 4.43 -5.57
C PHE A 220 -5.10 3.41 -5.40
N ASN A 221 -4.87 2.53 -6.37
CA ASN A 221 -3.71 1.64 -6.34
C ASN A 221 -2.39 2.41 -6.33
N VAL A 222 -2.24 3.43 -7.19
CA VAL A 222 -1.02 4.24 -7.23
C VAL A 222 -0.89 5.12 -5.97
N LYS A 223 -1.99 5.66 -5.45
CA LYS A 223 -2.02 6.38 -4.17
C LYS A 223 -1.52 5.51 -3.02
N GLY A 224 -1.97 4.25 -2.92
CA GLY A 224 -1.50 3.30 -1.91
C GLY A 224 0.00 3.03 -1.99
N ARG A 225 0.55 2.92 -3.21
CA ARG A 225 2.01 2.79 -3.43
C ARG A 225 2.76 4.04 -2.99
N LEU A 226 2.29 5.22 -3.37
CA LEU A 226 2.91 6.49 -2.99
C LEU A 226 2.92 6.69 -1.48
N TYR A 227 1.82 6.35 -0.81
CA TYR A 227 1.72 6.39 0.64
C TYR A 227 2.75 5.48 1.33
N ALA A 228 2.82 4.21 0.93
CA ALA A 228 3.81 3.27 1.46
C ALA A 228 5.24 3.77 1.19
N TYR A 229 5.56 4.15 -0.05
CA TYR A 229 6.89 4.64 -0.39
C TYR A 229 7.26 5.92 0.35
N TYR A 230 6.31 6.83 0.55
CA TYR A 230 6.54 8.03 1.37
C TYR A 230 6.99 7.65 2.79
N LEU A 231 6.24 6.78 3.48
CA LEU A 231 6.56 6.39 4.86
C LEU A 231 7.86 5.59 4.95
N LEU A 232 8.05 4.62 4.05
CA LEU A 232 9.25 3.80 4.00
C LEU A 232 10.49 4.64 3.69
N LEU A 233 10.41 5.58 2.75
CA LEU A 233 11.51 6.50 2.46
C LEU A 233 11.71 7.53 3.57
N ARG A 234 10.67 8.03 4.22
CA ARG A 234 10.81 8.91 5.39
C ARG A 234 11.64 8.23 6.48
N ASP A 235 11.33 6.97 6.76
CA ASP A 235 11.93 6.25 7.88
C ASP A 235 13.29 5.65 7.51
N ILE A 236 13.52 5.25 6.25
CA ILE A 236 14.87 4.86 5.81
C ILE A 236 15.83 6.05 5.79
N GLY A 237 15.30 7.27 5.61
CA GLY A 237 16.09 8.48 5.76
C GLY A 237 16.65 8.64 7.17
N THR A 238 15.95 8.14 8.19
CA THR A 238 16.46 8.09 9.57
C THR A 238 17.54 7.03 9.70
N ASP A 239 17.34 5.86 9.09
CA ASP A 239 18.31 4.76 9.10
C ASP A 239 19.64 5.12 8.39
N PHE A 240 19.57 6.01 7.39
CA PHE A 240 20.69 6.47 6.56
C PHE A 240 21.07 7.95 6.79
N ASP A 241 20.62 8.58 7.89
CA ASP A 241 20.80 10.02 8.14
C ASP A 241 22.26 10.46 7.95
N LYS A 242 23.20 9.68 8.48
CA LYS A 242 24.64 9.93 8.31
C LYS A 242 25.07 9.96 6.84
N ALA A 243 24.72 8.94 6.06
CA ALA A 243 25.09 8.84 4.65
C ALA A 243 24.47 9.98 3.81
N ILE A 244 23.22 10.34 4.11
CA ILE A 244 22.51 11.43 3.44
C ILE A 244 23.15 12.79 3.79
N ALA A 245 23.50 13.01 5.06
CA ALA A 245 24.11 14.24 5.53
C ALA A 245 25.54 14.43 4.99
N GLU A 246 26.36 13.37 5.03
CA GLU A 246 27.74 13.38 4.50
C GLU A 246 27.78 13.74 3.01
N LYS A 247 26.80 13.27 2.24
CA LYS A 247 26.65 13.55 0.81
C LYS A 247 25.91 14.86 0.50
N GLN A 248 25.59 15.65 1.52
CA GLN A 248 24.85 16.92 1.40
C GLN A 248 23.50 16.78 0.67
N ALA A 249 22.89 15.59 0.72
CA ALA A 249 21.66 15.26 0.01
C ALA A 249 20.39 15.60 0.83
N SER A 250 20.53 16.00 2.10
CA SER A 250 19.41 16.20 3.04
C SER A 250 18.32 17.13 2.50
N LYS A 251 18.68 18.24 1.82
CA LYS A 251 17.69 19.17 1.27
C LYS A 251 16.86 18.54 0.15
N ILE A 252 17.51 17.83 -0.79
CA ILE A 252 16.84 17.18 -1.92
C ILE A 252 16.02 15.99 -1.43
N TRP A 253 16.50 15.27 -0.41
CA TRP A 253 15.75 14.23 0.29
C TRP A 253 14.41 14.73 0.83
N GLN A 254 14.43 15.85 1.56
CA GLN A 254 13.20 16.43 2.10
C GLN A 254 12.25 16.92 1.01
N GLN A 255 12.77 17.44 -0.10
CA GLN A 255 11.96 17.82 -1.26
C GLN A 255 11.31 16.61 -1.94
N MET A 256 12.05 15.50 -2.10
CA MET A 256 11.52 14.24 -2.60
C MET A 256 10.38 13.73 -1.71
N LEU A 257 10.59 13.70 -0.38
CA LEU A 257 9.56 13.29 0.57
C LEU A 257 8.32 14.19 0.50
N ALA A 258 8.49 15.50 0.36
CA ALA A 258 7.37 16.43 0.22
C ALA A 258 6.54 16.16 -1.05
N SER A 259 7.18 15.86 -2.18
CA SER A 259 6.47 15.51 -3.43
C SER A 259 5.72 14.18 -3.32
N LEU A 260 6.34 13.16 -2.69
CA LEU A 260 5.66 11.88 -2.43
C LEU A 260 4.43 12.08 -1.52
N ARG A 261 4.58 12.89 -0.47
CA ARG A 261 3.51 13.24 0.46
C ARG A 261 2.33 13.90 -0.25
N GLN A 262 2.59 14.87 -1.13
CA GLN A 262 1.53 15.54 -1.92
C GLN A 262 0.71 14.54 -2.75
N GLY A 263 1.36 13.54 -3.34
CA GLY A 263 0.65 12.47 -4.05
C GLY A 263 -0.10 11.50 -3.12
N ALA A 264 0.47 11.18 -1.97
CA ALA A 264 -0.14 10.27 -0.99
C ALA A 264 -1.40 10.85 -0.31
N GLU A 265 -1.43 12.17 -0.10
CA GLU A 265 -2.53 12.93 0.52
C GLU A 265 -3.62 13.35 -0.49
N LEU A 266 -3.44 13.06 -1.80
CA LEU A 266 -4.43 13.39 -2.81
C LEU A 266 -5.71 12.55 -2.59
N TYR A 267 -6.80 13.20 -2.16
CA TYR A 267 -8.07 12.53 -1.89
C TYR A 267 -9.23 13.19 -2.67
N PRO A 268 -9.49 12.75 -3.91
CA PRO A 268 -10.68 13.19 -4.63
C PRO A 268 -11.92 12.50 -4.04
N LEU A 269 -13.00 13.26 -3.80
CA LEU A 269 -14.30 12.68 -3.42
C LEU A 269 -14.87 11.77 -4.51
N LEU A 270 -14.60 12.12 -5.77
CA LEU A 270 -14.95 11.35 -6.96
C LEU A 270 -13.79 11.47 -7.94
N VAL A 271 -13.21 10.34 -8.34
CA VAL A 271 -12.16 10.34 -9.35
C VAL A 271 -12.76 10.77 -10.69
N SER A 272 -12.01 11.60 -11.39
CA SER A 272 -12.37 12.06 -12.72
C SER A 272 -11.21 11.85 -13.68
N ASN A 273 -11.51 11.28 -14.84
CA ASN A 273 -10.59 11.09 -15.94
C ASN A 273 -11.13 11.86 -17.16
N GLY A 274 -10.98 13.19 -17.12
CA GLY A 274 -11.33 14.07 -18.24
C GLY A 274 -10.13 14.47 -19.08
N TYR A 275 -10.39 15.26 -20.13
CA TYR A 275 -9.32 15.84 -20.94
C TYR A 275 -8.38 16.70 -20.09
N GLU A 276 -7.08 16.67 -20.40
CA GLU A 276 -6.08 17.43 -19.65
C GLU A 276 -6.27 18.95 -19.78
N ASP A 277 -6.83 19.41 -20.90
CA ASP A 277 -7.24 20.78 -21.18
C ASP A 277 -8.76 20.99 -20.99
N GLY A 278 -9.43 20.05 -20.33
CA GLY A 278 -10.87 20.08 -20.11
C GLY A 278 -11.32 21.27 -19.25
N PHE A 279 -12.29 22.04 -19.73
CA PHE A 279 -12.82 23.21 -19.02
C PHE A 279 -13.59 22.86 -17.74
N LEU A 280 -14.37 21.76 -17.75
CA LEU A 280 -15.31 21.41 -16.67
C LEU A 280 -14.86 20.21 -15.82
N MET A 281 -13.97 19.37 -16.34
CA MET A 281 -13.69 18.07 -15.76
C MET A 281 -12.18 17.82 -15.76
N PRO A 282 -11.51 17.93 -14.60
CA PRO A 282 -10.07 17.71 -14.51
C PRO A 282 -9.71 16.22 -14.68
N SER A 283 -8.45 15.94 -14.96
CA SER A 283 -7.87 14.61 -14.85
C SER A 283 -7.13 14.47 -13.52
N HIS A 284 -7.73 13.73 -12.57
CA HIS A 284 -7.04 13.40 -11.32
C HIS A 284 -5.85 12.45 -11.56
N LEU A 285 -5.89 11.66 -12.64
CA LEU A 285 -4.80 10.77 -13.04
C LEU A 285 -3.57 11.59 -13.45
N THR A 286 -3.77 12.64 -14.26
CA THR A 286 -2.70 13.56 -14.66
C THR A 286 -2.15 14.33 -13.46
N ALA A 287 -3.01 14.77 -12.54
CA ALA A 287 -2.59 15.44 -11.31
C ALA A 287 -1.69 14.53 -10.43
N LEU A 288 -2.09 13.27 -10.22
CA LEU A 288 -1.28 12.30 -9.48
C LEU A 288 0.01 11.95 -10.23
N GLY A 289 -0.07 11.77 -11.55
CA GLY A 289 1.07 11.51 -12.43
C GLY A 289 2.13 12.61 -12.36
N PHE A 290 1.72 13.87 -12.27
CA PHE A 290 2.62 15.01 -12.10
C PHE A 290 3.42 14.94 -10.79
N TYR A 291 2.78 14.69 -9.65
CA TYR A 291 3.48 14.54 -8.37
C TYR A 291 4.44 13.36 -8.38
N LEU A 292 4.02 12.26 -9.00
CA LEU A 292 4.83 11.06 -9.10
C LEU A 292 6.06 11.27 -10.00
N LEU A 293 5.92 11.96 -11.14
CA LEU A 293 7.04 12.30 -12.02
C LEU A 293 8.03 13.23 -11.32
N ARG A 294 7.53 14.24 -10.59
CA ARG A 294 8.36 15.14 -9.78
C ARG A 294 9.15 14.37 -8.71
N ALA A 295 8.47 13.52 -7.95
CA ALA A 295 9.09 12.70 -6.92
C ALA A 295 10.18 11.78 -7.50
N ARG A 296 9.91 11.15 -8.65
CA ARG A 296 10.88 10.30 -9.36
C ARG A 296 12.12 11.09 -9.81
N THR A 297 11.95 12.30 -10.33
CA THR A 297 13.08 13.16 -10.72
C THR A 297 13.94 13.51 -9.50
N GLN A 298 13.31 13.94 -8.41
CA GLN A 298 14.03 14.26 -7.17
C GLN A 298 14.70 13.04 -6.54
N LEU A 299 14.08 11.86 -6.63
CA LEU A 299 14.69 10.61 -6.19
C LEU A 299 15.98 10.31 -6.98
N LYS A 300 15.98 10.55 -8.29
CA LYS A 300 17.18 10.40 -9.12
C LYS A 300 18.26 11.41 -8.73
N GLU A 301 17.88 12.66 -8.46
CA GLU A 301 18.82 13.68 -7.97
C GLU A 301 19.45 13.30 -6.62
N VAL A 302 18.69 12.69 -5.71
CA VAL A 302 19.22 12.12 -4.47
C VAL A 302 20.22 11.01 -4.78
N ALA A 303 19.87 10.05 -5.64
CA ALA A 303 20.77 8.95 -5.99
C ALA A 303 22.09 9.47 -6.60
N ASP A 304 22.00 10.45 -7.50
CA ASP A 304 23.15 11.11 -8.11
C ASP A 304 24.01 11.83 -7.06
N ALA A 305 23.39 12.50 -6.07
CA ALA A 305 24.10 13.14 -4.96
C ALA A 305 24.82 12.14 -4.05
N LEU A 306 24.18 11.01 -3.74
CA LEU A 306 24.77 9.95 -2.92
C LEU A 306 25.99 9.28 -3.58
N SER A 307 26.03 9.28 -4.92
CA SER A 307 27.12 8.66 -5.70
C SER A 307 28.43 9.47 -5.75
N LYS A 308 28.36 10.78 -5.48
CA LYS A 308 29.50 11.72 -5.52
C LYS A 308 30.30 11.65 -4.23
#